data_AF-A0A850SSV1-F1
#
_entry.id   AF-A0A850SSV1-F1
#
_cell.length_a   1.000
_cell.length_b   1.000
_cell.length_c   1.000
_cell.angle_alpha   90.00
_cell.angle_beta   90.00
_cell.angle_gamma   90.00
#
_symmetry.space_group_name_H-M   'P 1'
#
loop_
_entity.id
_entity.type
_entity.pdbx_description
1 polymer ?
#
loop_
_entity_poly.entity_id
_entity_poly.type
_entity_poly.pdbx_seq_one_letter_code
_entity_poly.pdbx_strand_id
1 'polypeptide(L)'
;MNNQPFKFDEIGYWSQLKLEIVEKYGAAYTKAFAKNPELKKYYIDAFSGAGVHVSKETKQLIEGSPARALKITPPFDGYHFIDLDADKTDHLRSMYGNRQDVDIHTGDANDYLTHTILPKIQFKSYTRALCLLDPYGLDLRVQTHNQ
;
A
#
# COMPACT_ATOMS: atom_id res chain seq x y z
N MET A 1 10.79 -2.55 27.86
CA MET A 1 9.35 -2.30 27.57
C MET A 1 9.31 -1.57 26.23
N ASN A 2 8.90 -2.26 25.16
CA ASN A 2 8.91 -1.68 23.81
C ASN A 2 7.78 -0.66 23.70
N ASN A 3 8.10 0.61 23.87
CA ASN A 3 7.16 1.71 23.69
C ASN A 3 7.05 2.00 22.19
N GLN A 4 6.38 1.12 21.45
CA GLN A 4 5.95 1.44 20.09
C GLN A 4 4.84 2.50 20.22
N PRO A 5 4.94 3.65 19.50
CA PRO A 5 4.04 4.78 19.71
C PRO A 5 2.57 4.47 19.38
N PHE A 6 2.32 3.39 18.62
CA PHE A 6 1.00 2.95 18.19
C PHE A 6 0.88 1.42 18.19
N LYS A 7 -0.35 0.93 18.03
CA LYS A 7 -0.64 -0.51 17.90
C LYS A 7 -0.79 -0.87 16.43
N PHE A 8 -0.18 -1.98 16.00
CA PHE A 8 -0.42 -2.53 14.67
C PHE A 8 -1.88 -2.94 14.51
N ASP A 9 -2.43 -2.69 13.31
CA ASP A 9 -3.80 -3.06 13.00
C ASP A 9 -3.96 -4.58 12.99
N GLU A 10 -5.05 -5.08 13.58
CA GLU A 10 -5.41 -6.49 13.53
C GLU A 10 -6.25 -6.80 12.28
N ILE A 11 -5.81 -7.78 11.48
CA ILE A 11 -6.43 -8.12 10.20
C ILE A 11 -7.00 -9.55 10.17
N GLY A 12 -8.13 -9.71 9.49
CA GLY A 12 -8.77 -11.01 9.23
C GLY A 12 -8.43 -11.60 7.87
N TYR A 13 -9.01 -12.75 7.55
CA TYR A 13 -8.77 -13.50 6.31
C TYR A 13 -8.92 -12.64 5.04
N TRP A 14 -9.98 -11.82 4.93
CA TRP A 14 -10.21 -10.98 3.76
C TRP A 14 -9.10 -9.97 3.50
N SER A 15 -8.54 -9.38 4.55
CA SER A 15 -7.40 -8.47 4.42
C SER A 15 -6.14 -9.22 4.00
N GLN A 16 -5.92 -10.43 4.50
CA GLN A 16 -4.79 -11.25 4.05
C GLN A 16 -4.91 -11.63 2.57
N LEU A 17 -6.12 -11.95 2.11
CA LEU A 17 -6.40 -12.23 0.70
C LEU A 17 -6.16 -10.98 -0.18
N LYS A 18 -6.57 -9.78 0.27
CA LYS A 18 -6.25 -8.52 -0.42
C LYS A 18 -4.74 -8.34 -0.58
N LEU A 19 -3.97 -8.60 0.47
CA LEU A 19 -2.52 -8.51 0.44
C LEU A 19 -1.88 -9.53 -0.53
N GLU A 20 -2.45 -10.73 -0.64
CA GLU A 20 -2.03 -11.72 -1.63
C GLU A 20 -2.35 -11.28 -3.07
N ILE A 21 -3.50 -10.62 -3.28
CA ILE A 21 -3.88 -10.04 -4.57
C ILE A 21 -2.89 -8.95 -4.99
N VAL A 22 -2.47 -8.07 -4.08
CA VAL A 22 -1.46 -7.04 -4.35
C VAL A 22 -0.18 -7.67 -4.90
N GLU A 23 0.29 -8.73 -4.26
CA GLU A 23 1.52 -9.43 -4.64
C GLU A 23 1.40 -10.10 -6.02
N LYS A 24 0.35 -10.91 -6.21
CA LYS A 24 0.13 -11.65 -7.47
C LYS A 24 -0.16 -10.72 -8.64
N TYR A 25 -1.05 -9.75 -8.45
CA TYR A 25 -1.43 -8.82 -9.51
C TYR A 25 -0.30 -7.84 -9.80
N GLY A 26 0.39 -7.32 -8.78
CA GLY A 26 1.54 -6.44 -8.98
C GLY A 26 2.67 -7.13 -9.75
N ALA A 27 2.97 -8.40 -9.45
CA ALA A 27 3.95 -9.17 -10.22
C ALA A 27 3.53 -9.40 -11.67
N ALA A 28 2.26 -9.72 -11.92
CA ALA A 28 1.74 -9.84 -13.28
C ALA A 28 1.81 -8.50 -14.02
N TYR A 29 1.46 -7.40 -13.35
CA TYR A 29 1.47 -6.05 -13.90
C TYR A 29 2.86 -5.63 -14.32
N THR A 30 3.85 -5.73 -13.44
CA THR A 30 5.23 -5.32 -13.76
C THR A 30 5.84 -6.20 -14.84
N LYS A 31 5.55 -7.51 -14.82
CA LYS A 31 5.98 -8.46 -15.84
C LYS A 31 5.40 -8.16 -17.22
N ALA A 32 4.12 -7.77 -17.31
CA ALA A 32 3.47 -7.44 -18.58
C ALA A 32 4.17 -6.28 -19.32
N PHE A 33 4.76 -5.36 -18.56
CA PHE A 33 5.46 -4.18 -19.08
C PHE A 33 6.99 -4.32 -19.06
N ALA A 34 7.54 -5.46 -18.66
CA ALA A 34 8.99 -5.65 -18.52
C ALA A 34 9.77 -5.45 -19.83
N LYS A 35 9.13 -5.63 -20.99
CA LYS A 35 9.75 -5.42 -22.31
C LYS A 35 9.70 -3.96 -22.80
N ASN A 36 9.05 -3.06 -22.06
CA ASN A 36 8.89 -1.65 -22.41
C ASN A 36 9.64 -0.78 -21.38
N PRO A 37 10.98 -0.63 -21.50
CA PRO A 37 11.79 0.07 -20.48
C PRO A 37 11.47 1.57 -20.36
N GLU A 38 10.91 2.17 -21.42
CA GLU A 38 10.43 3.56 -21.41
C GLU A 38 9.15 3.72 -20.58
N LEU A 39 8.40 2.64 -20.33
CA LEU A 39 7.17 2.68 -19.55
C LEU A 39 7.48 2.57 -18.05
N LYS A 40 7.26 3.69 -17.34
CA LYS A 40 7.43 3.79 -15.89
C LYS A 40 6.19 3.30 -15.14
N LYS A 41 6.42 2.48 -14.13
CA LYS A 41 5.38 1.78 -13.36
C LYS A 41 5.51 2.21 -11.90
N TYR A 42 4.48 2.83 -11.37
CA TYR A 42 4.43 3.22 -9.96
C TYR A 42 3.47 2.34 -9.20
N TYR A 43 3.77 2.09 -7.94
CA TYR A 43 2.81 1.53 -7.00
C TYR A 43 2.35 2.63 -6.05
N ILE A 44 1.04 2.75 -5.85
CA ILE A 44 0.46 3.70 -4.91
C ILE A 44 -0.38 2.92 -3.91
N ASP A 45 -0.12 3.13 -2.63
CA ASP A 45 -0.96 2.66 -1.54
C ASP A 45 -1.53 3.87 -0.81
N ALA A 46 -2.83 4.09 -0.96
CA ALA A 46 -3.53 5.25 -0.41
C ALA A 46 -3.84 5.10 1.09
N PHE A 47 -3.70 3.91 1.65
CA PHE A 47 -4.03 3.59 3.05
C PHE A 47 -2.99 2.60 3.60
N SER A 48 -1.72 2.98 3.54
CA SER A 48 -0.58 2.07 3.66
C SER A 48 -0.41 1.43 5.04
N GLY A 49 -1.02 2.00 6.07
CA GLY A 49 -0.80 1.62 7.45
C GLY A 49 0.67 1.72 7.84
N ALA A 50 1.08 0.93 8.83
CA ALA A 50 2.46 0.89 9.29
C ALA A 50 3.35 -0.06 8.49
N GLY A 51 2.85 -0.68 7.42
CA GLY A 51 3.53 -1.72 6.65
C GLY A 51 3.54 -3.11 7.28
N VAL A 52 3.03 -3.26 8.51
CA VAL A 52 2.89 -4.53 9.22
C VAL A 52 1.55 -4.56 9.94
N HIS A 53 0.93 -5.74 9.99
CA HIS A 53 -0.33 -6.01 10.67
C HIS A 53 -0.17 -7.20 11.64
N VAL A 54 -1.15 -7.40 12.52
CA VAL A 54 -1.26 -8.60 13.36
C VAL A 54 -2.42 -9.46 12.87
N SER A 55 -2.20 -10.77 12.70
CA SER A 55 -3.29 -11.71 12.38
C SER A 55 -4.29 -11.81 13.53
N LYS A 56 -5.58 -11.65 13.26
CA LYS A 56 -6.63 -11.92 14.27
C LYS A 56 -6.62 -13.38 14.74
N GLU A 57 -6.31 -14.30 13.84
CA GLU A 57 -6.33 -15.76 14.06
C GLU A 57 -5.06 -16.24 14.76
N THR A 58 -3.90 -15.93 14.22
CA THR A 58 -2.62 -16.49 14.70
C THR A 58 -1.89 -15.59 15.68
N LYS A 59 -2.31 -14.32 15.81
CA LYS A 59 -1.61 -13.26 16.57
C LYS A 59 -0.17 -13.00 16.12
N GLN A 60 0.22 -13.52 14.96
CA GLN A 60 1.52 -13.28 14.35
C GLN A 60 1.54 -12.02 13.51
N LEU A 61 2.73 -11.45 13.32
CA LEU A 61 2.93 -10.33 12.41
C LEU A 61 2.78 -10.79 10.96
N ILE A 62 2.08 -10.00 10.16
CA ILE A 62 1.87 -10.20 8.74
C ILE A 62 2.34 -8.94 8.02
N GLU A 63 3.09 -9.13 6.94
CA GLU A 63 3.53 -8.03 6.07
C GLU A 63 2.33 -7.37 5.39
N GLY A 64 2.23 -6.05 5.54
CA GLY A 64 1.25 -5.21 4.86
C GLY A 64 1.60 -4.96 3.40
N SER A 65 0.77 -4.18 2.72
CA SER A 65 0.88 -3.87 1.30
C SER A 65 2.20 -3.19 0.92
N PRO A 66 2.76 -2.23 1.68
CA PRO A 66 4.06 -1.65 1.37
C PRO A 66 5.18 -2.69 1.30
N ALA A 67 5.29 -3.53 2.33
CA ALA A 67 6.34 -4.56 2.42
C ALA A 67 6.22 -5.59 1.29
N ARG A 68 5.00 -5.99 0.93
CA ARG A 68 4.75 -6.93 -0.17
C ARG A 68 5.04 -6.32 -1.53
N ALA A 69 4.58 -5.09 -1.79
CA ALA A 69 4.82 -4.40 -3.06
C ALA A 69 6.32 -4.18 -3.34
N LEU A 70 7.11 -3.89 -2.30
CA LEU A 70 8.56 -3.71 -2.40
C LEU A 70 9.33 -5.00 -2.75
N LYS A 71 8.74 -6.18 -2.55
CA LYS A 71 9.34 -7.48 -2.87
C LYS A 71 9.03 -7.99 -4.29
N ILE A 72 8.13 -7.31 -4.99
CA ILE A 72 7.67 -7.75 -6.31
C ILE A 72 8.81 -7.73 -7.32
N THR A 73 8.90 -8.79 -8.13
CA THR A 73 9.89 -8.94 -9.21
C THR A 73 9.20 -9.30 -10.53
N PRO A 74 9.44 -8.55 -11.63
CA PRO A 74 10.23 -7.31 -11.72
C PRO A 74 9.65 -6.17 -10.85
N PRO A 75 10.47 -5.24 -10.35
CA PRO A 75 10.00 -4.20 -9.43
C PRO A 75 9.18 -3.12 -10.15
N PHE A 76 8.49 -2.30 -9.36
CA PHE A 76 8.02 -0.99 -9.81
C PHE A 76 9.22 -0.03 -9.92
N ASP A 77 9.04 1.04 -10.69
CA ASP A 77 10.03 2.12 -10.81
C ASP A 77 9.95 3.12 -9.63
N GLY A 78 8.86 3.11 -8.86
CA GLY A 78 8.70 3.93 -7.67
C GLY A 78 7.43 3.60 -6.88
N TYR A 79 7.40 4.05 -5.64
CA TYR A 79 6.38 3.71 -4.64
C TYR A 79 5.91 4.97 -3.91
N HIS A 80 4.59 5.12 -3.77
CA HIS A 80 3.99 6.14 -2.92
C HIS A 80 3.13 5.47 -1.85
N PHE A 81 3.47 5.68 -0.58
CA PHE A 81 2.72 5.18 0.56
C PHE A 81 2.09 6.36 1.29
N ILE A 82 0.78 6.34 1.48
CA ILE A 82 0.02 7.43 2.11
C ILE A 82 -0.75 6.86 3.29
N ASP A 83 -0.68 7.54 4.43
CA ASP A 83 -1.57 7.28 5.56
C ASP A 83 -1.87 8.58 6.31
N LEU A 84 -3.05 8.64 6.92
CA LEU A 84 -3.48 9.79 7.71
C LEU A 84 -2.76 9.82 9.07
N ASP A 85 -2.39 8.65 9.60
CA ASP A 85 -1.77 8.48 10.91
C ASP A 85 -0.25 8.69 10.82
N ALA A 86 0.22 9.76 11.47
CA ALA A 86 1.64 10.12 11.51
C ALA A 86 2.51 8.99 12.09
N ASP A 87 2.06 8.32 13.15
CA ASP A 87 2.85 7.29 13.81
C ASP A 87 3.07 6.08 12.89
N LYS A 88 2.06 5.73 12.09
CA LYS A 88 2.16 4.67 11.07
C LYS A 88 3.13 5.06 9.97
N THR A 89 3.05 6.29 9.48
CA THR A 89 3.98 6.78 8.44
C THR A 89 5.41 6.90 8.96
N ASP A 90 5.61 7.28 10.22
CA ASP A 90 6.94 7.35 10.84
C ASP A 90 7.54 5.96 11.04
N HIS A 91 6.72 4.97 11.38
CA HIS A 91 7.16 3.56 11.37
C HIS A 91 7.59 3.12 9.96
N LEU A 92 6.79 3.42 8.92
CA LEU A 92 7.18 3.14 7.53
C LEU A 92 8.49 3.85 7.15
N ARG A 93 8.67 5.12 7.55
CA ARG A 93 9.91 5.88 7.30
C ARG A 93 11.10 5.23 8.00
N SER A 94 10.92 4.70 9.20
CA SER A 94 12.00 3.98 9.90
C SER A 94 12.47 2.73 9.14
N MET A 95 11.57 2.08 8.40
CA MET A 95 11.89 0.86 7.63
C MET A 95 12.41 1.16 6.22
N TYR A 96 11.85 2.18 5.55
CA TYR A 96 12.02 2.38 4.12
C TYR A 96 12.44 3.80 3.71
N GLY A 97 12.60 4.74 4.65
CA GLY A 97 12.87 6.15 4.34
C GLY A 97 14.22 6.43 3.69
N ASN A 98 15.17 5.48 3.74
CA ASN A 98 16.46 5.58 3.04
C ASN A 98 16.39 5.15 1.56
N ARG A 99 15.26 4.62 1.11
CA ARG A 99 15.08 4.19 -0.28
C ARG A 99 14.74 5.38 -1.17
N GLN A 100 15.50 5.57 -2.25
CA GLN A 100 15.28 6.68 -3.19
C GLN A 100 14.04 6.48 -4.08
N ASP A 101 13.51 5.27 -4.16
CA ASP A 101 12.33 4.92 -4.95
C ASP A 101 11.03 4.92 -4.13
N VAL A 102 11.08 5.31 -2.85
CA VAL A 102 9.94 5.29 -1.93
C VAL A 102 9.64 6.69 -1.40
N ASP A 103 8.43 7.17 -1.64
CA ASP A 103 7.89 8.37 -1.01
C ASP A 103 6.81 8.00 0.02
N ILE A 104 6.93 8.53 1.24
CA ILE A 104 5.98 8.28 2.34
C ILE A 104 5.32 9.60 2.76
N HIS A 105 4.00 9.65 2.61
CA HIS A 105 3.17 10.83 2.77
C HIS A 105 2.27 10.69 4.00
N THR A 106 2.30 11.69 4.87
CA THR A 106 1.38 11.78 6.02
C THR A 106 0.27 12.77 5.68
N GLY A 107 -0.99 12.33 5.68
CA GLY A 107 -2.17 13.17 5.44
C GLY A 107 -3.27 12.50 4.61
N ASP A 108 -4.20 13.30 4.09
CA ASP A 108 -5.35 12.79 3.34
C ASP A 108 -4.94 12.23 1.97
N ALA A 109 -5.37 11.00 1.71
CA ALA A 109 -5.05 10.31 0.46
C ALA A 109 -5.60 11.01 -0.77
N ASN A 110 -6.81 11.58 -0.69
CA ASN A 110 -7.40 12.31 -1.81
C ASN A 110 -6.54 13.52 -2.16
N ASP A 111 -6.02 14.25 -1.16
CA ASP A 111 -5.18 15.41 -1.39
C ASP A 111 -3.87 15.05 -2.08
N TYR A 112 -3.16 14.02 -1.58
CA TYR A 112 -1.92 13.56 -2.21
C TYR A 112 -2.15 12.98 -3.60
N LEU A 113 -3.19 12.17 -3.79
CA LEU A 113 -3.53 11.59 -5.09
C LEU A 113 -3.82 12.69 -6.12
N THR A 114 -4.71 13.63 -5.80
CA THR A 114 -5.22 14.62 -6.76
C THR A 114 -4.23 15.74 -7.04
N HIS A 115 -3.48 16.21 -6.03
CA HIS A 115 -2.64 17.39 -6.18
C HIS A 115 -1.14 17.06 -6.35
N THR A 116 -0.68 15.88 -5.91
CA THR A 116 0.75 15.57 -5.84
C THR A 116 1.18 14.44 -6.78
N ILE A 117 0.44 13.33 -6.78
CA ILE A 117 0.87 12.08 -7.42
C ILE A 117 0.29 11.93 -8.83
N LEU A 118 -1.04 11.85 -8.96
CA LEU A 118 -1.68 11.58 -10.25
C LEU A 118 -1.40 12.65 -11.33
N PRO A 119 -1.21 13.94 -11.02
CA PRO A 119 -0.78 14.91 -12.02
C PRO A 119 0.55 14.56 -12.71
N LYS A 120 1.43 13.79 -12.06
CA LYS A 120 2.71 13.33 -12.62
C LYS A 120 2.57 12.01 -13.40
N ILE A 121 1.50 11.25 -13.19
CA ILE A 121 1.24 9.95 -13.82
C ILE A 121 0.38 10.16 -15.07
N GLN A 122 1.05 10.47 -16.18
CA GLN A 122 0.37 10.85 -17.42
C GLN A 122 0.59 9.84 -18.53
N PHE A 123 -0.47 9.57 -19.30
CA PHE A 123 -0.41 8.65 -20.45
C PHE A 123 0.71 9.04 -21.43
N LYS A 124 0.76 10.34 -21.79
CA LYS A 124 1.73 10.94 -22.72
C LYS A 124 3.18 10.83 -22.27
N SER A 125 3.41 10.67 -20.97
CA SER A 125 4.74 10.52 -20.37
C SER A 125 5.10 9.05 -20.13
N TYR A 126 4.37 8.11 -20.76
CA TYR A 126 4.56 6.67 -20.60
C TYR A 126 4.61 6.20 -19.13
N THR A 127 3.91 6.92 -18.25
CA THR A 127 3.88 6.62 -16.82
C THR A 127 2.54 6.01 -16.45
N ARG A 128 2.54 4.92 -15.68
CA ARG A 128 1.35 4.21 -15.21
C ARG A 128 1.50 3.88 -13.75
N ALA A 129 0.37 3.74 -13.05
CA ALA A 129 0.35 3.26 -11.68
C ALA A 129 -0.59 2.06 -11.50
N LEU A 130 -0.21 1.18 -10.59
CA LEU A 130 -1.13 0.33 -9.85
C LEU A 130 -1.47 1.04 -8.54
N CYS A 131 -2.76 1.38 -8.35
CA CYS A 131 -3.23 2.09 -7.16
C CYS A 131 -4.09 1.15 -6.30
N LEU A 132 -3.67 0.94 -5.05
CA LEU A 132 -4.46 0.27 -4.03
C LEU A 132 -5.28 1.32 -3.28
N LEU A 133 -6.60 1.28 -3.50
CA LEU A 133 -7.58 2.11 -2.81
C LEU A 133 -8.46 1.21 -1.95
N ASP A 134 -8.09 1.07 -0.68
CA ASP A 134 -8.81 0.26 0.30
C ASP A 134 -9.16 1.11 1.54
N PRO A 135 -10.01 2.15 1.37
CA PRO A 135 -10.43 2.99 2.49
C PRO A 135 -11.27 2.15 3.45
N TYR A 136 -10.74 1.94 4.66
CA TYR A 136 -11.33 1.11 5.71
C TYR A 136 -11.46 -0.37 5.33
N GLY A 137 -11.10 -1.25 6.28
CA GLY A 137 -11.42 -2.67 6.15
C GLY A 137 -12.91 -2.81 5.88
N LEU A 138 -13.27 -3.29 4.68
CA LEU A 138 -14.61 -3.67 4.24
C LEU A 138 -15.21 -4.79 5.12
N ASP A 139 -15.23 -4.61 6.44
CA ASP A 139 -16.22 -5.23 7.33
C ASP A 139 -17.55 -4.54 7.02
N LEU A 140 -18.13 -4.90 5.87
CA LEU A 140 -19.55 -4.70 5.61
C LEU A 140 -20.30 -5.43 6.73
N ARG A 141 -20.63 -4.72 7.82
CA ARG A 141 -21.66 -5.16 8.75
C ARG A 141 -22.99 -5.04 8.01
N VAL A 142 -23.35 -6.09 7.28
CA VAL A 142 -24.71 -6.25 6.76
C VAL A 142 -25.61 -6.48 7.98
N GLN A 143 -26.26 -5.42 8.46
CA GLN A 143 -27.35 -5.57 9.42
C GLN A 143 -28.60 -5.97 8.63
N THR A 144 -28.93 -7.27 8.64
CA THR A 144 -30.26 -7.73 8.25
C THR A 144 -31.26 -7.15 9.24
N HIS A 145 -32.04 -6.17 8.80
CA HIS A 145 -33.29 -5.81 9.48
C HIS A 145 -34.30 -6.91 9.15
N ASN A 146 -34.45 -7.87 10.05
CA ASN A 146 -35.64 -8.70 10.05
C ASN A 146 -36.79 -7.83 10.57
N GLN A 147 -37.72 -7.49 9.68
CA GLN A 147 -39.05 -7.03 10.06
C GLN A 147 -39.85 -8.17 10.70
#